data_AF-A0A0D4BZQ5-F1
#
_entry.id   AF-A0A0D4BZQ5-F1
#
_cell.length_a   1.000
_cell.length_b   1.000
_cell.length_c   1.000
_cell.angle_alpha   90.00
_cell.angle_beta   90.00
_cell.angle_gamma   90.00
#
_symmetry.space_group_name_H-M   'P 1'
#
loop_
_entity.id
_entity.type
_entity.pdbx_description
1 polymer ?
#
loop_
_entity_poly.entity_id
_entity_poly.type
_entity_poly.pdbx_seq_one_letter_code
_entity_poly.pdbx_strand_id
1 'polypeptide(L)'
;MLKSRIVAASIVGSVVAAAFIGAPAALATGAPAFDRKPSSLATITVADTDPAKPTYVGPTQNTLSRSALAAPTATFQVNYTGFTPEAQAAFQRAVDIWASKISSPVPITIDANFSALAPGVLGQAGASALYKNFPGAEKTDTYYVDAIANKQAGKQLDPSADIQASFSSSFTNWHFGAEPAPAGKYDFTSVVLHELGHGLGFLGAGNVSGTKGTVRYQNTPISYDLYTKDSAGNALTSFANNSSTLATKLTSGNLSFDSSQVRTANNGNAAKIYAPSSWEGGSSYSHLDESTYPAGNPNSLLTPKIGKAETIRDPGSITLAILDTIGW
;
A
#
# COMPACT_ATOMS: atom_id res chain seq x y z
N MET A 1 -13.81 80.66 55.78
CA MET A 1 -14.56 81.06 54.57
C MET A 1 -15.26 79.80 54.06
N LEU A 2 -16.55 79.58 54.37
CA LEU A 2 -17.70 79.85 53.45
C LEU A 2 -17.43 79.23 52.05
N LYS A 3 -18.15 78.27 51.48
CA LYS A 3 -19.61 78.11 51.34
C LYS A 3 -19.96 76.79 50.62
N SER A 4 -21.04 76.13 51.07
CA SER A 4 -22.14 75.54 50.27
C SER A 4 -21.88 74.28 49.42
N ARG A 5 -22.49 73.11 49.65
CA ARG A 5 -23.91 72.65 49.60
C ARG A 5 -24.62 72.75 48.23
N ILE A 6 -25.34 71.66 47.91
CA ILE A 6 -26.38 71.37 46.86
C ILE A 6 -25.84 70.36 45.83
N VAL A 7 -26.20 69.06 45.79
CA VAL A 7 -27.50 68.30 45.77
C VAL A 7 -28.17 68.22 44.39
N ALA A 8 -28.53 66.97 44.04
CA ALA A 8 -29.46 66.48 43.00
C ALA A 8 -28.93 66.37 41.55
N ALA A 9 -29.26 65.35 40.76
CA ALA A 9 -30.01 64.11 40.98
C ALA A 9 -29.82 63.16 39.77
N SER A 10 -29.83 61.86 40.08
CA SER A 10 -30.48 60.74 39.39
C SER A 10 -30.54 60.67 37.85
N ILE A 11 -30.13 59.54 37.26
CA ILE A 11 -31.04 58.46 36.78
C ILE A 11 -30.25 57.38 36.00
N VAL A 12 -30.33 56.15 36.55
CA VAL A 12 -30.59 54.84 35.90
C VAL A 12 -29.71 54.34 34.76
N GLY A 13 -29.24 53.10 34.91
CA GLY A 13 -28.98 52.21 33.77
C GLY A 13 -27.91 51.17 34.01
N SER A 14 -28.29 50.03 34.58
CA SER A 14 -27.49 48.81 34.73
C SER A 14 -26.84 48.35 33.41
N VAL A 15 -25.68 47.69 33.48
CA VAL A 15 -25.45 46.28 33.05
C VAL A 15 -23.99 45.90 33.32
N VAL A 16 -23.83 44.75 33.95
CA VAL A 16 -22.59 44.05 34.30
C VAL A 16 -21.97 43.41 33.05
N ALA A 17 -20.65 43.47 32.89
CA ALA A 17 -19.91 42.45 32.15
C ALA A 17 -18.47 42.33 32.67
N ALA A 18 -18.06 41.09 32.91
CA ALA A 18 -16.89 40.66 33.65
C ALA A 18 -15.59 40.76 32.85
N ALA A 19 -14.48 40.89 33.59
CA ALA A 19 -13.12 40.82 33.12
C ALA A 19 -12.77 39.41 32.61
N PHE A 20 -12.08 39.33 31.47
CA PHE A 20 -11.26 38.17 31.11
C PHE A 20 -9.80 38.62 30.93
N ILE A 21 -8.96 38.02 31.76
CA ILE A 21 -7.50 38.11 31.76
C ILE A 21 -7.00 37.33 30.53
N GLY A 22 -6.23 37.98 29.67
CA GLY A 22 -5.62 37.36 28.49
C GLY A 22 -4.50 36.40 28.87
N ALA A 23 -4.57 35.17 28.36
CA ALA A 23 -3.45 34.23 28.35
C ALA A 23 -2.48 34.58 27.20
N PRO A 24 -1.16 34.31 27.35
CA PRO A 24 -0.20 34.61 26.31
C PRO A 24 -0.35 33.64 25.13
N ALA A 25 -0.25 34.17 23.91
CA ALA A 25 -0.29 33.40 22.68
C ALA A 25 0.93 32.47 22.61
N ALA A 26 0.69 31.15 22.62
CA ALA A 26 1.69 30.19 22.19
C ALA A 26 1.92 30.37 20.68
N LEU A 27 3.17 30.58 20.28
CA LEU A 27 3.59 30.53 18.88
C LEU A 27 3.36 29.11 18.36
N ALA A 28 2.23 28.91 17.67
CA ALA A 28 2.00 27.71 16.88
C ALA A 28 2.98 27.72 15.71
N THR A 29 4.08 26.97 15.83
CA THR A 29 4.87 26.56 14.67
C THR A 29 4.02 25.60 13.85
N GLY A 30 3.21 26.14 12.94
CA GLY A 30 2.38 25.35 12.04
C GLY A 30 3.27 24.44 11.20
N ALA A 31 3.18 23.13 11.43
CA ALA A 31 3.64 22.16 10.45
C ALA A 31 2.94 22.47 9.11
N PRO A 32 3.62 22.39 7.95
CA PRO A 32 2.92 22.52 6.69
C PRO A 32 1.84 21.43 6.63
N ALA A 33 0.58 21.84 6.45
CA ALA A 33 -0.55 20.91 6.36
C ALA A 33 -0.48 20.16 5.01
N PHE A 34 0.34 19.12 4.94
CA PHE A 34 0.22 18.11 3.89
C PHE A 34 -0.99 17.22 4.20
N ASP A 35 -1.65 16.74 3.15
CA ASP A 35 -2.89 15.99 3.30
C ASP A 35 -2.58 14.51 3.55
N ARG A 36 -2.99 14.00 4.73
CA ARG A 36 -2.83 12.61 5.17
C ARG A 36 -4.18 11.89 5.21
N LYS A 37 -4.23 10.66 4.68
CA LYS A 37 -5.43 9.81 4.67
C LYS A 37 -5.09 8.33 4.93
N PRO A 38 -5.98 7.53 5.55
CA PRO A 38 -5.81 6.08 5.59
C PRO A 38 -5.77 5.48 4.18
N SER A 39 -4.95 4.46 3.95
CA SER A 39 -4.98 3.67 2.71
C SER A 39 -5.96 2.49 2.81
N SER A 40 -6.24 1.86 1.67
CA SER A 40 -6.90 0.55 1.62
C SER A 40 -5.93 -0.59 1.89
N LEU A 41 -6.45 -1.73 2.35
CA LEU A 41 -5.74 -3.00 2.40
C LEU A 41 -6.06 -3.82 1.15
N ALA A 42 -5.05 -4.43 0.56
CA ALA A 42 -5.20 -5.53 -0.38
C ALA A 42 -5.15 -6.87 0.38
N THR A 43 -5.62 -7.93 -0.25
CA THR A 43 -5.75 -9.25 0.38
C THR A 43 -5.31 -10.35 -0.57
N ILE A 44 -4.43 -11.24 -0.11
CA ILE A 44 -4.18 -12.53 -0.77
C ILE A 44 -5.09 -13.62 -0.22
N THR A 45 -5.69 -14.36 -1.14
CA THR A 45 -6.64 -15.44 -0.82
C THR A 45 -6.13 -16.80 -1.28
N VAL A 46 -6.73 -17.86 -0.74
CA VAL A 46 -6.47 -19.23 -1.22
C VAL A 46 -6.89 -19.37 -2.69
N ALA A 47 -6.08 -20.07 -3.49
CA ALA A 47 -6.48 -20.43 -4.85
C ALA A 47 -7.63 -21.44 -4.86
N ASP A 48 -8.51 -21.36 -5.86
CA ASP A 48 -9.62 -22.30 -6.04
C ASP A 48 -9.13 -23.71 -6.42
N THR A 49 -7.93 -23.79 -7.00
CA THR A 49 -7.27 -25.04 -7.38
C THR A 49 -5.80 -25.00 -7.00
N ASP A 50 -5.31 -26.07 -6.36
CA ASP A 50 -3.88 -26.25 -6.13
C ASP A 50 -3.17 -26.63 -7.44
N PRO A 51 -1.91 -26.21 -7.66
CA PRO A 51 -1.15 -26.63 -8.82
C PRO A 51 -0.94 -28.15 -8.82
N ALA A 52 -0.94 -28.76 -10.00
CA ALA A 52 -0.78 -30.22 -10.14
C ALA A 52 0.58 -30.73 -9.65
N LYS A 53 1.58 -29.86 -9.54
CA LYS A 53 2.91 -30.11 -8.98
C LYS A 53 3.37 -28.88 -8.20
N PRO A 54 4.21 -29.04 -7.15
CA PRO A 54 4.82 -27.91 -6.46
C PRO A 54 5.51 -26.96 -7.45
N THR A 55 5.34 -25.66 -7.26
CA THR A 55 6.00 -24.63 -8.06
C THR A 55 7.02 -23.88 -7.22
N TYR A 56 8.12 -23.47 -7.84
CA TYR A 56 9.16 -22.69 -7.20
C TYR A 56 9.65 -21.58 -8.12
N VAL A 57 9.44 -20.34 -7.69
CA VAL A 57 10.03 -19.14 -8.29
C VAL A 57 11.16 -18.69 -7.38
N GLY A 58 12.39 -18.99 -7.77
CA GLY A 58 13.58 -18.60 -7.04
C GLY A 58 13.98 -17.14 -7.29
N PRO A 59 14.87 -16.57 -6.47
CA PRO A 59 15.44 -15.26 -6.72
C PRO A 59 16.11 -15.23 -8.10
N THR A 60 15.78 -14.23 -8.91
CA THR A 60 16.47 -13.94 -10.16
C THR A 60 17.94 -13.70 -9.87
N GLN A 61 18.79 -14.66 -10.24
CA GLN A 61 20.23 -14.44 -10.23
C GLN A 61 20.55 -13.49 -11.37
N ASN A 62 20.82 -12.23 -11.05
CA ASN A 62 21.56 -11.38 -11.98
C ASN A 62 22.87 -12.11 -12.27
N THR A 63 23.07 -12.52 -13.52
CA THR A 63 24.26 -13.24 -14.01
C THR A 63 25.54 -12.38 -13.99
N LEU A 64 25.53 -11.25 -13.27
CA LEU A 64 26.70 -10.44 -12.98
C LEU A 64 27.40 -10.97 -11.73
N SER A 65 28.16 -12.05 -11.90
CA SER A 65 29.20 -12.55 -11.00
C SER A 65 28.80 -12.84 -9.54
N ARG A 66 29.23 -14.00 -9.05
CA ARG A 66 29.06 -14.51 -7.68
C ARG A 66 29.87 -13.73 -6.62
N SER A 67 30.13 -12.44 -6.85
CA SER A 67 30.90 -11.53 -6.02
C SER A 67 30.11 -10.23 -5.88
N ALA A 68 29.57 -10.01 -4.69
CA ALA A 68 28.62 -8.95 -4.29
C ALA A 68 27.15 -9.26 -4.63
N LEU A 69 26.46 -9.99 -3.73
CA LEU A 69 25.08 -9.62 -3.43
C LEU A 69 25.12 -8.12 -3.09
N ALA A 70 24.41 -7.28 -3.85
CA ALA A 70 24.33 -5.86 -3.54
C ALA A 70 23.90 -5.72 -2.07
N ALA A 71 24.63 -4.91 -1.30
CA ALA A 71 24.27 -4.67 0.10
C ALA A 71 22.82 -4.16 0.19
N PRO A 72 22.05 -4.50 1.24
CA PRO A 72 20.70 -3.98 1.41
C PRO A 72 20.66 -2.46 1.25
N THR A 73 19.77 -1.97 0.39
CA THR A 73 19.62 -0.54 0.08
C THR A 73 18.46 0.11 0.82
N ALA A 74 17.68 -0.69 1.55
CA ALA A 74 16.64 -0.22 2.47
C ALA A 74 16.74 -0.98 3.80
N THR A 75 16.34 -0.31 4.89
CA THR A 75 16.22 -0.93 6.22
C THR A 75 14.75 -1.07 6.57
N PHE A 76 14.37 -2.22 7.12
CA PHE A 76 13.02 -2.47 7.63
C PHE A 76 13.04 -2.65 9.14
N GLN A 77 12.02 -2.15 9.83
CA GLN A 77 11.78 -2.34 11.25
C GLN A 77 10.39 -2.90 11.45
N VAL A 78 10.28 -4.06 12.10
CA VAL A 78 9.01 -4.78 12.22
C VAL A 78 8.59 -4.88 13.69
N ASN A 79 7.38 -4.40 13.97
CA ASN A 79 6.71 -4.56 15.24
C ASN A 79 5.80 -5.79 15.16
N TYR A 80 6.23 -6.91 15.73
CA TYR A 80 5.49 -8.17 15.69
C TYR A 80 4.47 -8.29 16.83
N THR A 81 3.25 -8.68 16.50
CA THR A 81 2.20 -9.06 17.46
C THR A 81 1.64 -10.44 17.12
N GLY A 82 1.68 -11.38 18.08
CA GLY A 82 1.06 -12.71 17.94
C GLY A 82 1.85 -13.76 17.16
N PHE A 83 3.03 -13.43 16.65
CA PHE A 83 3.86 -14.37 15.86
C PHE A 83 4.62 -15.37 16.74
N THR A 84 4.79 -16.59 16.24
CA THR A 84 5.79 -17.54 16.77
C THR A 84 7.18 -17.22 16.24
N PRO A 85 8.27 -17.72 16.86
CA PRO A 85 9.63 -17.54 16.35
C PRO A 85 9.82 -18.02 14.90
N GLU A 86 9.20 -19.12 14.51
CA GLU A 86 9.29 -19.67 13.15
C GLU A 86 8.59 -18.76 12.13
N ALA A 87 7.44 -18.19 12.51
CA ALA A 87 6.71 -17.23 11.69
C ALA A 87 7.49 -15.92 11.54
N GLN A 88 8.14 -15.43 12.61
CA GLN A 88 9.04 -14.27 12.53
C GLN A 88 10.24 -14.54 11.62
N ALA A 89 10.87 -15.72 11.72
CA ALA A 89 11.96 -16.10 10.83
C ALA A 89 11.51 -16.17 9.36
N ALA A 90 10.28 -16.62 9.11
CA ALA A 90 9.68 -16.64 7.78
C ALA A 90 9.33 -15.25 7.24
N PHE A 91 8.88 -14.36 8.11
CA PHE A 91 8.66 -12.95 7.79
C PHE A 91 9.98 -12.26 7.46
N GLN A 92 11.02 -12.47 8.27
CA GLN A 92 12.33 -11.86 8.08
C GLN A 92 12.93 -12.22 6.70
N ARG A 93 12.72 -13.45 6.21
CA ARG A 93 13.15 -13.80 4.85
C ARG A 93 12.49 -12.96 3.76
N ALA A 94 11.21 -12.61 3.91
CA ALA A 94 10.52 -11.72 2.98
C ALA A 94 11.06 -10.28 3.07
N VAL A 95 11.34 -9.81 4.30
CA VAL A 95 12.00 -8.52 4.53
C VAL A 95 13.38 -8.46 3.87
N ASP A 96 14.20 -9.50 4.02
CA ASP A 96 15.55 -9.55 3.45
C ASP A 96 15.51 -9.49 1.91
N ILE A 97 14.50 -10.12 1.30
CA ILE A 97 14.26 -10.01 -0.14
C ILE A 97 13.95 -8.56 -0.50
N TRP A 98 12.94 -7.94 0.11
CA TRP A 98 12.58 -6.55 -0.20
C TRP A 98 13.72 -5.55 0.05
N ALA A 99 14.48 -5.72 1.14
CA ALA A 99 15.63 -4.88 1.49
C ALA A 99 16.72 -4.88 0.40
N SER A 100 16.80 -5.94 -0.42
CA SER A 100 17.71 -6.04 -1.56
C SER A 100 17.13 -5.54 -2.89
N LYS A 101 15.83 -5.26 -2.96
CA LYS A 101 15.11 -4.93 -4.20
C LYS A 101 14.70 -3.46 -4.31
N ILE A 102 14.67 -2.74 -3.20
CA ILE A 102 14.31 -1.31 -3.15
C ILE A 102 15.33 -0.50 -2.34
N SER A 103 15.37 0.81 -2.57
CA SER A 103 16.30 1.73 -1.90
C SER A 103 15.56 2.83 -1.17
N SER A 104 15.92 3.08 0.10
CA SER A 104 15.38 4.19 0.88
C SER A 104 16.42 4.72 1.87
N PRO A 105 16.60 6.06 1.97
CA PRO A 105 17.39 6.65 3.05
C PRO A 105 16.64 6.65 4.40
N VAL A 106 15.33 6.34 4.40
CA VAL A 106 14.49 6.30 5.60
C VAL A 106 14.08 4.86 5.90
N PRO A 107 14.22 4.37 7.16
CA PRO A 107 13.76 3.04 7.53
C PRO A 107 12.26 2.87 7.29
N ILE A 108 11.86 1.74 6.72
CA ILE A 108 10.47 1.35 6.47
C ILE A 108 9.98 0.57 7.70
N THR A 109 8.92 1.06 8.32
CA THR A 109 8.38 0.53 9.57
C THR A 109 7.10 -0.26 9.32
N ILE A 110 6.96 -1.43 9.95
CA ILE A 110 5.83 -2.35 9.71
C ILE A 110 5.21 -2.73 11.04
N ASP A 111 3.90 -2.53 11.17
CA ASP A 111 3.09 -3.16 12.23
C ASP A 111 2.53 -4.48 11.68
N ALA A 112 3.09 -5.59 12.15
CA ALA A 112 2.73 -6.94 11.71
C ALA A 112 1.90 -7.66 12.78
N ASN A 113 0.73 -8.16 12.39
CA ASN A 113 -0.17 -8.89 13.28
C ASN A 113 -0.44 -10.31 12.78
N PHE A 114 -0.31 -11.31 13.65
CA PHE A 114 -0.71 -12.70 13.36
C PHE A 114 -1.96 -13.04 14.17
N SER A 115 -3.12 -12.99 13.51
CA SER A 115 -4.44 -13.13 14.15
C SER A 115 -5.44 -13.77 13.20
N ALA A 116 -6.62 -14.14 13.71
CA ALA A 116 -7.67 -14.71 12.88
C ALA A 116 -8.16 -13.71 11.84
N LEU A 117 -8.13 -14.10 10.57
CA LEU A 117 -8.71 -13.35 9.45
C LEU A 117 -9.98 -14.06 8.93
N ALA A 118 -10.68 -13.41 7.99
CA ALA A 118 -11.85 -14.00 7.35
C ALA A 118 -11.50 -15.34 6.66
N PRO A 119 -12.46 -16.28 6.54
CA PRO A 119 -12.22 -17.55 5.85
C PRO A 119 -11.65 -17.33 4.44
N GLY A 120 -10.59 -18.07 4.10
CA GLY A 120 -9.94 -17.99 2.80
C GLY A 120 -8.93 -16.85 2.63
N VAL A 121 -8.84 -15.91 3.57
CA VAL A 121 -7.84 -14.82 3.56
C VAL A 121 -6.58 -15.28 4.27
N LEU A 122 -5.47 -15.36 3.53
CA LEU A 122 -4.17 -15.78 4.04
C LEU A 122 -3.40 -14.61 4.68
N GLY A 123 -3.50 -13.44 4.06
CA GLY A 123 -2.91 -12.20 4.50
C GLY A 123 -3.69 -10.99 3.97
N GLN A 124 -3.40 -9.84 4.57
CA GLN A 124 -3.86 -8.54 4.09
C GLN A 124 -2.87 -7.46 4.50
N ALA A 125 -2.57 -6.51 3.63
CA ALA A 125 -1.68 -5.42 3.92
C ALA A 125 -1.91 -4.20 3.04
N GLY A 126 -1.36 -3.08 3.49
CA GLY A 126 -1.35 -1.82 2.77
C GLY A 126 -0.53 -0.78 3.53
N ALA A 127 -0.31 0.35 2.88
CA ALA A 127 0.29 1.50 3.54
C ALA A 127 -0.62 2.01 4.66
N SER A 128 -0.05 2.46 5.78
CA SER A 128 -0.84 3.04 6.86
C SER A 128 -1.51 4.34 6.45
N ALA A 129 -0.83 5.13 5.61
CA ALA A 129 -1.36 6.38 5.11
C ALA A 129 -0.90 6.72 3.69
N LEU A 130 -1.61 7.68 3.12
CA LEU A 130 -1.33 8.34 1.85
C LEU A 130 -1.02 9.82 2.11
N TYR A 131 -0.01 10.35 1.41
CA TYR A 131 0.44 11.74 1.52
C TYR A 131 0.47 12.41 0.15
N LYS A 132 0.04 13.67 0.09
CA LYS A 132 0.24 14.52 -1.09
C LYS A 132 0.74 15.90 -0.69
N ASN A 133 1.41 16.56 -1.64
CA ASN A 133 1.88 17.94 -1.51
C ASN A 133 2.82 18.17 -0.30
N PHE A 134 3.59 17.15 0.08
CA PHE A 134 4.67 17.26 1.06
C PHE A 134 5.97 17.76 0.39
N PRO A 135 6.90 18.39 1.13
CA PRO A 135 8.20 18.79 0.58
C PRO A 135 8.97 17.57 0.05
N GLY A 136 9.35 17.61 -1.23
CA GLY A 136 10.04 16.50 -1.91
C GLY A 136 9.12 15.61 -2.76
N ALA A 137 7.80 15.80 -2.71
CA ALA A 137 6.87 15.07 -3.58
C ALA A 137 7.20 15.29 -5.06
N GLU A 138 7.42 14.19 -5.80
CA GLU A 138 7.78 14.27 -7.22
C GLU A 138 6.65 14.85 -8.10
N LYS A 139 5.40 14.59 -7.73
CA LYS A 139 4.21 15.08 -8.44
C LYS A 139 3.29 15.81 -7.47
N THR A 140 2.84 17.00 -7.87
CA THR A 140 1.79 17.74 -7.17
C THR A 140 0.44 17.07 -7.37
N ASP A 141 -0.47 17.22 -6.41
CA ASP A 141 -1.83 16.67 -6.46
C ASP A 141 -1.89 15.17 -6.81
N THR A 142 -0.95 14.43 -6.25
CA THR A 142 -0.83 12.97 -6.36
C THR A 142 -0.54 12.41 -4.98
N TYR A 143 -1.29 11.38 -4.58
CA TYR A 143 -1.01 10.66 -3.34
C TYR A 143 0.13 9.66 -3.53
N TYR A 144 1.01 9.58 -2.54
CA TYR A 144 2.03 8.56 -2.39
C TYR A 144 1.77 7.76 -1.12
N VAL A 145 2.05 6.46 -1.15
CA VAL A 145 2.03 5.63 0.07
C VAL A 145 3.13 6.07 1.05
N ASP A 146 2.88 5.87 2.35
CA ASP A 146 3.73 6.33 3.46
C ASP A 146 5.23 6.14 3.20
N ALA A 147 5.66 4.91 2.92
CA ALA A 147 7.06 4.58 2.69
C ALA A 147 7.69 5.35 1.50
N ILE A 148 6.95 5.55 0.40
CA ILE A 148 7.44 6.34 -0.75
C ILE A 148 7.49 7.83 -0.38
N ALA A 149 6.48 8.34 0.33
CA ALA A 149 6.45 9.73 0.77
C ALA A 149 7.63 10.04 1.70
N ASN A 150 7.92 9.15 2.65
CA ASN A 150 9.04 9.27 3.58
C ASN A 150 10.39 9.22 2.85
N LYS A 151 10.55 8.29 1.89
CA LYS A 151 11.72 8.24 1.00
C LYS A 151 11.93 9.56 0.26
N GLN A 152 10.89 10.08 -0.39
CA GLN A 152 10.98 11.31 -1.18
C GLN A 152 11.22 12.55 -0.31
N ALA A 153 10.66 12.59 0.89
CA ALA A 153 10.91 13.65 1.88
C ALA A 153 12.30 13.55 2.55
N GLY A 154 12.96 12.40 2.46
CA GLY A 154 14.24 12.11 3.13
C GLY A 154 14.13 11.98 4.65
N LYS A 155 12.92 11.87 5.20
CA LYS A 155 12.63 11.70 6.63
C LYS A 155 11.27 11.06 6.86
N GLN A 156 11.06 10.53 8.06
CA GLN A 156 9.74 10.14 8.53
C GLN A 156 8.81 11.37 8.64
N LEU A 157 7.67 11.33 7.96
CA LEU A 157 6.63 12.37 7.97
C LEU A 157 5.67 12.21 9.16
N ASP A 158 5.50 10.98 9.66
CA ASP A 158 4.70 10.61 10.83
C ASP A 158 5.45 9.51 11.62
N PRO A 159 5.35 9.44 12.96
CA PRO A 159 6.02 8.40 13.75
C PRO A 159 5.31 7.03 13.74
N SER A 160 4.09 6.94 13.19
CA SER A 160 3.36 5.66 13.05
C SER A 160 4.03 4.76 12.01
N ALA A 161 3.75 3.45 12.06
CA ALA A 161 4.30 2.52 11.10
C ALA A 161 3.88 2.84 9.65
N ASP A 162 4.80 2.70 8.69
CA ASP A 162 4.55 2.90 7.25
C ASP A 162 3.55 1.90 6.67
N ILE A 163 3.60 0.65 7.15
CA ILE A 163 2.83 -0.49 6.63
C ILE A 163 2.06 -1.14 7.78
N GLN A 164 0.80 -1.47 7.53
CA GLN A 164 0.02 -2.39 8.36
C GLN A 164 -0.15 -3.70 7.61
N ALA A 165 0.18 -4.81 8.26
CA ALA A 165 0.05 -6.14 7.68
C ALA A 165 -0.51 -7.13 8.70
N SER A 166 -1.54 -7.88 8.31
CA SER A 166 -2.11 -8.95 9.11
C SER A 166 -2.06 -10.28 8.37
N PHE A 167 -1.72 -11.34 9.08
CA PHE A 167 -1.60 -12.70 8.55
C PHE A 167 -2.45 -13.66 9.35
N SER A 168 -3.08 -14.61 8.67
CA SER A 168 -4.10 -15.46 9.30
C SER A 168 -3.50 -16.52 10.22
N SER A 169 -3.80 -16.43 11.51
CA SER A 169 -3.49 -17.45 12.51
C SER A 169 -4.46 -18.64 12.46
N SER A 170 -5.50 -18.58 11.63
CA SER A 170 -6.53 -19.62 11.52
C SER A 170 -6.13 -20.81 10.65
N PHE A 171 -5.08 -20.68 9.84
CA PHE A 171 -4.57 -21.77 9.00
C PHE A 171 -3.60 -22.65 9.80
N THR A 172 -3.85 -23.96 9.82
CA THR A 172 -2.97 -24.96 10.47
C THR A 172 -1.95 -25.56 9.51
N ASN A 173 -2.03 -25.22 8.23
CA ASN A 173 -1.22 -25.77 7.16
C ASN A 173 -0.18 -24.77 6.61
N TRP A 174 0.31 -23.86 7.45
CA TRP A 174 1.46 -23.02 7.13
C TRP A 174 2.76 -23.83 6.99
N HIS A 175 3.60 -23.40 6.07
CA HIS A 175 5.02 -23.76 5.97
C HIS A 175 5.87 -22.54 6.28
N PHE A 176 6.65 -22.63 7.35
CA PHE A 176 7.56 -21.57 7.82
C PHE A 176 9.03 -21.87 7.49
N GLY A 177 9.33 -22.94 6.75
CA GLY A 177 10.68 -23.32 6.38
C GLY A 177 11.27 -22.45 5.27
N ALA A 178 12.60 -22.48 5.12
CA ALA A 178 13.28 -21.79 4.02
C ALA A 178 13.13 -22.54 2.66
N GLU A 179 13.07 -23.87 2.73
CA GLU A 179 12.87 -24.75 1.58
C GLU A 179 11.48 -24.56 0.94
N PRO A 180 11.28 -24.98 -0.32
CA PRO A 180 9.97 -24.96 -0.96
C PRO A 180 8.88 -25.64 -0.13
N ALA A 181 7.70 -25.05 -0.09
CA ALA A 181 6.57 -25.60 0.64
C ALA A 181 6.15 -26.95 0.05
N PRO A 182 5.97 -27.99 0.90
CA PRO A 182 5.52 -29.30 0.44
C PRO A 182 4.02 -29.28 0.07
N ALA A 183 3.58 -30.36 -0.58
CA ALA A 183 2.18 -30.59 -0.90
C ALA A 183 1.26 -30.37 0.33
N GLY A 184 0.15 -29.65 0.12
CA GLY A 184 -0.83 -29.39 1.17
C GLY A 184 -0.50 -28.23 2.12
N LYS A 185 0.66 -27.56 1.96
CA LYS A 185 1.04 -26.41 2.78
C LYS A 185 1.05 -25.10 2.00
N TYR A 186 0.67 -24.00 2.65
CA TYR A 186 0.87 -22.65 2.13
C TYR A 186 2.22 -22.12 2.58
N ASP A 187 2.95 -21.50 1.68
CA ASP A 187 4.26 -20.93 1.98
C ASP A 187 4.13 -19.54 2.64
N PHE A 188 4.46 -19.46 3.94
CA PHE A 188 4.25 -18.22 4.69
C PHE A 188 5.16 -17.08 4.22
N THR A 189 6.42 -17.36 3.86
CA THR A 189 7.34 -16.34 3.35
C THR A 189 6.81 -15.73 2.04
N SER A 190 6.18 -16.51 1.16
CA SER A 190 5.60 -16.02 -0.10
C SER A 190 4.41 -15.09 0.18
N VAL A 191 3.55 -15.47 1.12
CA VAL A 191 2.42 -14.64 1.56
C VAL A 191 2.91 -13.33 2.18
N VAL A 192 3.91 -13.36 3.07
CA VAL A 192 4.50 -12.12 3.61
C VAL A 192 5.11 -11.27 2.50
N LEU A 193 5.87 -11.87 1.59
CA LEU A 193 6.52 -11.16 0.49
C LEU A 193 5.49 -10.45 -0.40
N HIS A 194 4.38 -11.11 -0.70
CA HIS A 194 3.24 -10.56 -1.43
C HIS A 194 2.62 -9.36 -0.71
N GLU A 195 2.23 -9.54 0.55
CA GLU A 195 1.54 -8.51 1.33
C GLU A 195 2.42 -7.27 1.55
N LEU A 196 3.73 -7.46 1.76
CA LEU A 196 4.66 -6.33 1.80
C LEU A 196 4.74 -5.58 0.46
N GLY A 197 4.54 -6.25 -0.67
CA GLY A 197 4.44 -5.59 -1.98
C GLY A 197 3.28 -4.58 -2.05
N HIS A 198 2.13 -4.90 -1.45
CA HIS A 198 1.03 -3.97 -1.30
C HIS A 198 1.38 -2.82 -0.34
N GLY A 199 1.97 -3.13 0.82
CA GLY A 199 2.46 -2.11 1.75
C GLY A 199 3.41 -1.09 1.11
N LEU A 200 4.25 -1.56 0.17
CA LEU A 200 5.19 -0.74 -0.59
C LEU A 200 4.53 0.04 -1.75
N GLY A 201 3.24 -0.14 -2.03
CA GLY A 201 2.49 0.68 -2.98
C GLY A 201 1.99 -0.02 -4.23
N PHE A 202 2.07 -1.36 -4.31
CA PHE A 202 1.33 -2.12 -5.33
C PHE A 202 -0.17 -2.12 -5.00
N LEU A 203 -0.82 -0.96 -5.06
CA LEU A 203 -2.25 -0.78 -4.86
C LEU A 203 -2.68 0.59 -5.39
N GLY A 204 -3.92 0.70 -5.83
CA GLY A 204 -4.50 1.96 -6.30
C GLY A 204 -5.83 2.28 -5.63
N ALA A 205 -6.40 3.44 -5.96
CA ALA A 205 -7.67 3.91 -5.40
C ALA A 205 -8.92 3.34 -6.12
N GLY A 206 -8.75 2.23 -6.83
CA GLY A 206 -9.81 1.53 -7.55
C GLY A 206 -10.90 1.02 -6.62
N ASN A 207 -12.16 1.30 -6.92
CA ASN A 207 -13.30 0.74 -6.19
C ASN A 207 -14.53 0.65 -7.10
N VAL A 208 -15.37 -0.36 -6.90
CA VAL A 208 -16.73 -0.40 -7.42
C VAL A 208 -17.72 -0.59 -6.28
N SER A 209 -18.65 0.36 -6.14
CA SER A 209 -19.76 0.32 -5.19
C SER A 209 -21.09 0.42 -5.94
N GLY A 210 -21.85 -0.68 -5.93
CA GLY A 210 -23.06 -0.81 -6.76
C GLY A 210 -22.71 -0.68 -8.25
N THR A 211 -23.27 0.32 -8.92
CA THR A 211 -23.03 0.57 -10.35
C THR A 211 -22.00 1.69 -10.59
N LYS A 212 -21.25 2.12 -9.57
CA LYS A 212 -20.35 3.27 -9.66
C LYS A 212 -18.92 2.88 -9.35
N GLY A 213 -17.99 3.31 -10.20
CA GLY A 213 -16.57 3.06 -10.07
C GLY A 213 -15.79 4.32 -9.71
N THR A 214 -14.71 4.18 -8.95
CA THR A 214 -13.75 5.24 -8.63
C THR A 214 -12.30 4.76 -8.82
N VAL A 215 -11.39 5.68 -9.13
CA VAL A 215 -9.92 5.43 -9.19
C VAL A 215 -9.13 6.55 -8.50
N ARG A 216 -9.77 7.22 -7.53
CA ARG A 216 -9.26 8.42 -6.86
C ARG A 216 -9.86 8.58 -5.47
N TYR A 217 -9.05 9.08 -4.53
CA TYR A 217 -9.51 9.58 -3.25
C TYR A 217 -9.79 11.08 -3.33
N GLN A 218 -11.05 11.49 -3.11
CA GLN A 218 -11.47 12.90 -3.15
C GLN A 218 -10.95 13.64 -4.40
N ASN A 219 -11.11 13.00 -5.57
CA ASN A 219 -10.64 13.49 -6.88
C ASN A 219 -9.12 13.55 -7.09
N THR A 220 -8.31 13.01 -6.17
CA THR A 220 -6.86 12.88 -6.31
C THR A 220 -6.47 11.40 -6.53
N PRO A 221 -5.70 11.06 -7.58
CA PRO A 221 -5.17 9.71 -7.77
C PRO A 221 -4.01 9.39 -6.81
N ILE A 222 -3.77 8.11 -6.56
CA ILE A 222 -2.48 7.61 -6.06
C ILE A 222 -1.51 7.55 -7.24
N SER A 223 -0.20 7.64 -7.00
CA SER A 223 0.83 7.49 -8.04
C SER A 223 0.63 6.24 -8.91
N TYR A 224 0.16 5.13 -8.35
CA TYR A 224 -0.23 3.92 -9.09
C TYR A 224 -1.34 4.17 -10.13
N ASP A 225 -2.39 4.91 -9.76
CA ASP A 225 -3.57 5.14 -10.60
C ASP A 225 -3.26 5.93 -11.88
N LEU A 226 -2.15 6.68 -11.90
CA LEU A 226 -1.74 7.50 -13.04
C LEU A 226 -1.37 6.65 -14.27
N TYR A 227 -1.06 5.38 -14.07
CA TYR A 227 -0.53 4.48 -15.12
C TYR A 227 -1.51 3.36 -15.50
N THR A 228 -2.71 3.34 -14.92
CA THR A 228 -3.71 2.32 -15.23
C THR A 228 -4.54 2.71 -16.45
N LYS A 229 -4.76 1.74 -17.35
CA LYS A 229 -5.44 1.94 -18.63
C LYS A 229 -6.51 0.89 -18.89
N ASP A 230 -7.54 1.31 -19.64
CA ASP A 230 -8.50 0.38 -20.22
C ASP A 230 -7.95 -0.35 -21.45
N SER A 231 -8.74 -1.27 -22.00
CA SER A 231 -8.39 -2.07 -23.18
C SER A 231 -8.14 -1.26 -24.46
N ALA A 232 -8.60 -0.01 -24.52
CA ALA A 232 -8.37 0.90 -25.64
C ALA A 232 -7.14 1.82 -25.40
N GLY A 233 -6.44 1.64 -24.28
CA GLY A 233 -5.27 2.44 -23.91
C GLY A 233 -5.60 3.80 -23.30
N ASN A 234 -6.86 4.06 -22.94
CA ASN A 234 -7.24 5.29 -22.25
C ASN A 234 -6.87 5.17 -20.78
N ALA A 235 -6.27 6.22 -20.21
CA ALA A 235 -6.01 6.28 -18.77
C ALA A 235 -7.32 6.17 -17.99
N LEU A 236 -7.38 5.35 -16.93
CA LEU A 236 -8.61 5.27 -16.13
C LEU A 236 -8.94 6.60 -15.44
N THR A 237 -7.91 7.40 -15.18
CA THR A 237 -8.05 8.79 -14.72
C THR A 237 -8.60 9.73 -15.81
N SER A 238 -8.80 9.35 -17.07
CA SER A 238 -9.53 10.22 -18.01
C SER A 238 -11.06 10.10 -17.86
N PHE A 239 -11.56 9.06 -17.19
CA PHE A 239 -12.99 8.86 -16.98
C PHE A 239 -13.49 9.63 -15.75
N ALA A 240 -14.76 10.03 -15.81
CA ALA A 240 -15.44 10.64 -14.67
C ALA A 240 -15.43 9.69 -13.46
N ASN A 241 -14.99 10.22 -12.32
CA ASN A 241 -15.01 9.49 -11.06
C ASN A 241 -16.46 9.26 -10.59
N ASN A 242 -16.71 8.21 -9.80
CA ASN A 242 -18.04 7.84 -9.31
C ASN A 242 -19.06 7.65 -10.46
N SER A 243 -18.66 6.94 -11.51
CA SER A 243 -19.46 6.76 -12.73
C SER A 243 -19.67 5.29 -13.08
N SER A 244 -20.76 5.00 -13.79
CA SER A 244 -21.04 3.65 -14.30
C SER A 244 -20.10 3.25 -15.42
N THR A 245 -19.68 4.20 -16.25
CA THR A 245 -18.64 3.97 -17.27
C THR A 245 -17.36 3.45 -16.61
N LEU A 246 -16.89 4.10 -15.55
CA LEU A 246 -15.69 3.67 -14.85
C LEU A 246 -15.88 2.31 -14.16
N ALA A 247 -17.07 2.04 -13.58
CA ALA A 247 -17.39 0.71 -13.03
C ALA A 247 -17.23 -0.39 -14.09
N THR A 248 -17.80 -0.18 -15.29
CA THR A 248 -17.69 -1.14 -16.39
C THR A 248 -16.24 -1.36 -16.83
N LYS A 249 -15.38 -0.34 -16.77
CA LYS A 249 -13.94 -0.51 -17.05
C LYS A 249 -13.25 -1.34 -15.98
N LEU A 250 -13.55 -1.06 -14.70
CA LEU A 250 -12.97 -1.75 -13.55
C LEU A 250 -13.36 -3.24 -13.46
N THR A 251 -14.47 -3.64 -14.07
CA THR A 251 -14.94 -5.04 -14.13
C THR A 251 -14.90 -5.62 -15.55
N SER A 252 -13.96 -5.19 -16.38
CA SER A 252 -13.93 -5.51 -17.82
C SER A 252 -13.17 -6.79 -18.18
N GLY A 253 -12.37 -7.35 -17.26
CA GLY A 253 -11.39 -8.39 -17.55
C GLY A 253 -10.13 -7.89 -18.26
N ASN A 254 -10.02 -6.58 -18.54
CA ASN A 254 -9.01 -6.05 -19.45
C ASN A 254 -8.53 -4.66 -19.03
N LEU A 255 -7.84 -4.63 -17.90
CA LEU A 255 -7.06 -3.48 -17.44
C LEU A 255 -5.57 -3.76 -17.59
N SER A 256 -4.80 -2.68 -17.72
CA SER A 256 -3.35 -2.76 -17.73
C SER A 256 -2.70 -1.64 -16.91
N PHE A 257 -1.49 -1.90 -16.43
CA PHE A 257 -0.57 -0.89 -15.93
C PHE A 257 0.49 -0.65 -16.99
N ASP A 258 0.66 0.59 -17.42
CA ASP A 258 1.45 0.92 -18.60
C ASP A 258 2.39 2.10 -18.36
N SER A 259 3.68 1.78 -18.28
CA SER A 259 4.79 2.74 -18.21
C SER A 259 5.97 2.27 -19.06
N SER A 260 6.92 3.15 -19.35
CA SER A 260 8.16 2.79 -20.05
C SER A 260 8.95 1.69 -19.32
N GLN A 261 9.01 1.76 -18.00
CA GLN A 261 9.69 0.79 -17.14
C GLN A 261 9.02 -0.58 -17.25
N VAL A 262 7.69 -0.63 -17.14
CA VAL A 262 6.93 -1.88 -17.25
C VAL A 262 7.05 -2.47 -18.64
N ARG A 263 6.95 -1.66 -19.70
CA ARG A 263 7.18 -2.14 -21.08
C ARG A 263 8.57 -2.71 -21.25
N THR A 264 9.60 -2.09 -20.67
CA THR A 264 10.97 -2.60 -20.71
C THR A 264 11.08 -3.95 -19.99
N ALA A 265 10.47 -4.08 -18.81
CA ALA A 265 10.46 -5.30 -18.02
C ALA A 265 9.58 -6.43 -18.57
N ASN A 266 8.65 -6.11 -19.49
CA ASN A 266 7.64 -7.02 -20.03
C ASN A 266 7.66 -7.08 -21.58
N ASN A 267 8.85 -7.04 -22.18
CA ASN A 267 9.07 -7.28 -23.62
C ASN A 267 8.24 -6.36 -24.53
N GLY A 268 8.16 -5.07 -24.20
CA GLY A 268 7.41 -4.04 -24.92
C GLY A 268 5.94 -3.89 -24.54
N ASN A 269 5.42 -4.77 -23.67
CA ASN A 269 4.00 -4.85 -23.33
C ASN A 269 3.68 -4.17 -21.99
N ALA A 270 2.46 -3.63 -21.86
CA ALA A 270 1.92 -3.24 -20.56
C ALA A 270 1.70 -4.49 -19.67
N ALA A 271 1.65 -4.32 -18.35
CA ALA A 271 1.33 -5.40 -17.42
C ALA A 271 -0.19 -5.57 -17.32
N LYS A 272 -0.70 -6.80 -17.40
CA LYS A 272 -2.14 -7.02 -17.26
C LYS A 272 -2.53 -7.03 -15.79
N ILE A 273 -3.56 -6.25 -15.44
CA ILE A 273 -4.06 -6.09 -14.08
C ILE A 273 -5.32 -6.92 -13.90
N TYR A 274 -5.43 -7.58 -12.74
CA TYR A 274 -6.59 -8.37 -12.36
C TYR A 274 -7.83 -7.48 -12.23
N ALA A 275 -8.79 -7.69 -13.12
CA ALA A 275 -10.02 -6.91 -13.22
C ALA A 275 -11.21 -7.83 -13.53
N PRO A 276 -11.56 -8.77 -12.64
CA PRO A 276 -12.61 -9.77 -12.89
C PRO A 276 -13.96 -9.14 -13.27
N SER A 277 -14.86 -9.93 -13.86
CA SER A 277 -16.19 -9.46 -14.27
C SER A 277 -17.09 -9.05 -13.08
N SER A 278 -16.76 -9.53 -11.88
CA SER A 278 -17.37 -9.12 -10.62
C SER A 278 -16.29 -8.44 -9.77
N TRP A 279 -16.59 -7.28 -9.20
CA TRP A 279 -15.64 -6.58 -8.33
C TRP A 279 -15.38 -7.39 -7.04
N GLU A 280 -14.11 -7.64 -6.78
CA GLU A 280 -13.61 -8.32 -5.58
C GLU A 280 -12.85 -7.30 -4.74
N GLY A 281 -13.48 -6.82 -3.66
CA GLY A 281 -12.85 -5.87 -2.74
C GLY A 281 -11.57 -6.43 -2.13
N GLY A 282 -10.49 -5.64 -2.13
CA GLY A 282 -9.16 -6.09 -1.68
C GLY A 282 -8.34 -6.81 -2.75
N SER A 283 -8.95 -7.22 -3.88
CA SER A 283 -8.25 -7.96 -4.93
C SER A 283 -8.27 -7.27 -6.29
N SER A 284 -9.45 -6.88 -6.78
CA SER A 284 -9.58 -6.22 -8.08
C SER A 284 -8.72 -4.95 -8.14
N TYR A 285 -8.10 -4.69 -9.29
CA TYR A 285 -7.30 -3.50 -9.61
C TYR A 285 -5.92 -3.39 -8.91
N SER A 286 -5.72 -4.12 -7.81
CA SER A 286 -4.47 -4.10 -7.02
C SER A 286 -3.63 -5.37 -7.19
N HIS A 287 -3.87 -6.18 -8.21
CA HIS A 287 -3.09 -7.40 -8.48
C HIS A 287 -2.74 -7.53 -9.96
N LEU A 288 -1.68 -8.28 -10.26
CA LEU A 288 -1.43 -8.82 -11.58
C LEU A 288 -2.47 -9.90 -11.93
N ASP A 289 -2.77 -10.02 -13.23
CA ASP A 289 -3.78 -10.97 -13.70
C ASP A 289 -3.31 -12.43 -13.55
N GLU A 290 -3.99 -13.19 -12.69
CA GLU A 290 -3.72 -14.61 -12.40
C GLU A 290 -3.64 -15.49 -13.67
N SER A 291 -4.52 -15.25 -14.64
CA SER A 291 -4.54 -16.06 -15.88
C SER A 291 -3.34 -15.81 -16.78
N THR A 292 -2.75 -14.62 -16.69
CA THR A 292 -1.58 -14.19 -17.48
C THR A 292 -0.27 -14.56 -16.77
N TYR A 293 -0.26 -14.51 -15.44
CA TYR A 293 0.92 -14.78 -14.61
C TYR A 293 0.64 -15.92 -13.61
N PRO A 294 0.31 -17.13 -14.08
CA PRO A 294 -0.14 -18.22 -13.21
C PRO A 294 0.97 -18.73 -12.29
N ALA A 295 0.60 -19.56 -11.30
CA ALA A 295 1.50 -20.33 -10.44
C ALA A 295 2.80 -20.79 -11.13
N GLY A 296 3.94 -20.39 -10.59
CA GLY A 296 5.27 -20.72 -11.12
C GLY A 296 5.80 -19.76 -12.20
N ASN A 297 5.01 -18.78 -12.63
CA ASN A 297 5.48 -17.70 -13.50
C ASN A 297 6.44 -16.77 -12.71
N PRO A 298 7.54 -16.27 -13.32
CA PRO A 298 8.44 -15.34 -12.65
C PRO A 298 7.80 -14.05 -12.10
N ASN A 299 6.61 -13.69 -12.57
CA ASN A 299 5.84 -12.52 -12.11
C ASN A 299 4.55 -12.90 -11.36
N SER A 300 4.44 -14.13 -10.84
CA SER A 300 3.24 -14.58 -10.15
C SER A 300 3.12 -14.07 -8.71
N LEU A 301 4.11 -13.33 -8.17
CA LEU A 301 4.07 -12.94 -6.75
C LEU A 301 2.81 -12.11 -6.44
N LEU A 302 2.52 -11.07 -7.21
CA LEU A 302 1.44 -10.11 -6.94
C LEU A 302 0.12 -10.48 -7.64
N THR A 303 -0.15 -11.76 -7.87
CA THR A 303 -1.47 -12.23 -8.31
C THR A 303 -2.38 -12.51 -7.10
N PRO A 304 -3.73 -12.44 -7.22
CA PRO A 304 -4.63 -12.35 -6.05
C PRO A 304 -4.76 -13.65 -5.24
N LYS A 305 -4.21 -14.75 -5.76
CA LYS A 305 -4.40 -16.08 -5.21
C LYS A 305 -3.07 -16.81 -5.12
N ILE A 306 -2.92 -17.62 -4.07
CA ILE A 306 -1.80 -18.57 -3.96
C ILE A 306 -2.34 -19.95 -3.59
N GLY A 307 -1.93 -20.96 -4.34
CA GLY A 307 -2.23 -22.36 -4.05
C GLY A 307 -1.25 -22.97 -3.04
N LYS A 308 -1.58 -24.18 -2.59
CA LYS A 308 -0.66 -24.96 -1.76
C LYS A 308 0.52 -25.43 -2.60
N ALA A 309 1.67 -25.62 -1.96
CA ALA A 309 2.94 -25.99 -2.60
C ALA A 309 3.44 -24.99 -3.66
N GLU A 310 2.93 -23.77 -3.65
CA GLU A 310 3.50 -22.66 -4.39
C GLU A 310 4.51 -21.94 -3.51
N THR A 311 5.74 -21.80 -4.02
CA THR A 311 6.79 -21.07 -3.32
C THR A 311 7.35 -19.99 -4.24
N ILE A 312 7.29 -18.75 -3.78
CA ILE A 312 7.74 -17.58 -4.51
C ILE A 312 8.76 -16.83 -3.63
N ARG A 313 9.93 -16.57 -4.19
CA ARG A 313 11.09 -15.94 -3.52
C ARG A 313 11.63 -14.75 -4.32
N ASP A 314 10.91 -14.30 -5.34
CA ASP A 314 11.22 -13.12 -6.13
C ASP A 314 9.94 -12.33 -6.44
N PRO A 315 9.93 -10.99 -6.28
CA PRO A 315 8.81 -10.18 -6.71
C PRO A 315 8.51 -10.18 -8.22
N GLY A 316 9.49 -10.53 -9.05
CA GLY A 316 9.38 -10.50 -10.50
C GLY A 316 9.68 -9.13 -11.11
N SER A 317 10.15 -9.13 -12.36
CA SER A 317 10.56 -7.90 -13.06
C SER A 317 9.42 -6.90 -13.24
N ILE A 318 8.19 -7.38 -13.44
CA ILE A 318 7.02 -6.53 -13.64
C ILE A 318 6.67 -5.78 -12.35
N THR A 319 6.61 -6.49 -11.22
CA THR A 319 6.34 -5.88 -9.91
C THR A 319 7.37 -4.81 -9.59
N LEU A 320 8.66 -5.11 -9.79
CA LEU A 320 9.74 -4.16 -9.54
C LEU A 320 9.63 -2.92 -10.46
N ALA A 321 9.29 -3.10 -11.73
CA ALA A 321 9.09 -2.00 -12.66
C ALA A 321 7.87 -1.13 -12.33
N ILE A 322 6.80 -1.74 -11.78
CA ILE A 322 5.64 -1.00 -11.27
C ILE A 322 6.07 -0.15 -10.07
N LEU A 323 6.80 -0.72 -9.10
CA LEU A 323 7.28 0.02 -7.94
C LEU A 323 8.20 1.20 -8.33
N ASP A 324 9.15 0.98 -9.26
CA ASP A 324 10.00 2.04 -9.82
C ASP A 324 9.17 3.16 -10.47
N THR A 325 8.14 2.78 -11.25
CA THR A 325 7.24 3.76 -11.89
C THR A 325 6.53 4.68 -10.88
N ILE A 326 6.17 4.17 -9.70
CA ILE A 326 5.33 4.89 -8.73
C ILE A 326 6.11 5.67 -7.68
N GLY A 327 7.46 5.60 -7.68
CA GLY A 327 8.33 6.44 -6.87
C GLY A 327 9.39 5.72 -6.02
N TRP A 328 9.58 4.40 -6.19
CA TRP A 328 10.73 3.68 -5.60
C TRP A 328 12.00 3.89 -6.40
#